data_AF-A0A6P7G6R7-F1
#
_entry.id   AF-A0A6P7G6R7-F1
#
_cell.length_a   1.000
_cell.length_b   1.000
_cell.length_c   1.000
_cell.angle_alpha   90.00
_cell.angle_beta   90.00
_cell.angle_gamma   90.00
#
_symmetry.space_group_name_H-M   'P 1'
#
loop_
_entity.id
_entity.type
_entity.pdbx_description
1 polymer ?
#
loop_
_entity_poly.entity_id
_entity_poly.type
_entity_poly.pdbx_seq_one_letter_code
_entity_poly.pdbx_strand_id
1 'polypeptide(L)'
;MQDRDKLKMFQVEVWKNSKRVTLFLLYNPSYNIPALKLVEQQIQQSTIIIGDFNSPSTRWGYSRTTNVGKHLDDFLDNHYLDVVNTPNTFLSLRGSQTRPDLAVTHPHITGKTSVTVLDDAVGCGHRALLVTCKLAKDKKAQNRAPRGKFKKADLKKDKECTNEVLTQLTLQ
;
A
#
# COMPACT_ATOMS: atom_id res chain seq x y z
N MET A 1 -30.53 -7.26 -11.58
CA MET A 1 -29.23 -6.59 -11.84
C MET A 1 -28.51 -6.56 -10.50
N GLN A 2 -27.57 -7.48 -10.28
CA GLN A 2 -26.86 -7.58 -8.99
C GLN A 2 -26.04 -6.30 -8.79
N ASP A 3 -26.11 -5.70 -7.60
CA ASP A 3 -25.19 -4.66 -7.17
C ASP A 3 -23.76 -5.18 -7.40
N ARG A 4 -23.06 -4.62 -8.38
CA ARG A 4 -21.67 -4.99 -8.62
C ARG A 4 -20.86 -4.38 -7.48
N ASP A 5 -20.09 -5.22 -6.80
CA ASP A 5 -19.13 -4.76 -5.82
C ASP A 5 -18.23 -3.69 -6.45
N LYS A 6 -18.06 -2.57 -5.73
CA LYS A 6 -17.27 -1.42 -6.17
C LYS A 6 -15.85 -1.51 -5.63
N LEU A 7 -14.95 -0.74 -6.23
CA LEU A 7 -13.61 -0.49 -5.71
C LEU A 7 -13.69 -0.09 -4.23
N LYS A 8 -12.98 -0.81 -3.38
CA LYS A 8 -12.74 -0.44 -1.98
C LYS A 8 -11.35 0.15 -1.88
N MET A 9 -11.24 1.27 -1.17
CA MET A 9 -9.99 1.99 -1.01
C MET A 9 -9.87 2.51 0.41
N PHE A 10 -8.67 2.40 0.96
CA PHE A 10 -8.28 3.07 2.19
C PHE A 10 -6.98 3.85 1.98
N GLN A 11 -6.91 5.07 2.50
CA GLN A 11 -5.73 5.91 2.42
C GLN A 11 -5.10 6.05 3.80
N VAL A 12 -3.77 5.94 3.86
CA VAL A 12 -2.98 6.20 5.06
C VAL A 12 -1.86 7.16 4.73
N GLU A 13 -1.68 8.20 5.55
CA GLU A 13 -0.49 9.03 5.49
C GLU A 13 0.49 8.60 6.59
N VAL A 14 1.72 8.28 6.18
CA VAL A 14 2.79 7.89 7.11
C VAL A 14 3.84 8.99 7.13
N TRP A 15 4.19 9.42 8.34
CA TRP A 15 5.19 10.45 8.57
C TRP A 15 6.41 9.87 9.26
N LYS A 16 7.60 10.15 8.71
CA LYS A 16 8.89 9.80 9.33
C LYS A 16 9.91 10.87 8.99
N ASN A 17 10.57 11.44 10.00
CA ASN A 17 11.61 12.46 9.80
C ASN A 17 11.14 13.62 8.90
N SER A 18 9.96 14.18 9.18
CA SER A 18 9.33 15.24 8.36
C SER A 18 9.08 14.88 6.89
N LYS A 19 9.22 13.60 6.50
CA LYS A 19 8.85 13.09 5.19
C LYS A 19 7.52 12.38 5.29
N ARG A 20 6.61 12.71 4.38
CA ARG A 20 5.32 12.06 4.22
C ARG A 20 5.37 11.04 3.09
N VAL A 21 4.76 9.88 3.31
CA VAL A 21 4.38 8.91 2.27
C VAL A 21 2.88 8.72 2.34
N THR A 22 2.23 8.75 1.19
CA THR A 22 0.80 8.45 1.07
C THR A 22 0.65 7.02 0.56
N LEU A 23 -0.06 6.19 1.33
CA LEU A 23 -0.36 4.81 1.01
C LEU A 23 -1.83 4.71 0.60
N PHE A 24 -2.09 4.10 -0.55
CA PHE A 24 -3.43 3.66 -0.93
C PHE A 24 -3.48 2.13 -0.86
N LEU A 25 -4.40 1.60 -0.06
CA LEU A 25 -4.76 0.18 -0.03
C LEU A 25 -5.99 0.01 -0.92
N LEU A 26 -5.87 -0.75 -2.00
CA LEU A 26 -6.95 -0.98 -2.95
C LEU A 26 -7.42 -2.43 -2.94
N TYR A 27 -8.72 -2.61 -3.05
CA TYR A 27 -9.33 -3.88 -3.43
C TYR A 27 -10.35 -3.61 -4.53
N ASN A 28 -10.03 -4.07 -5.74
CA ASN A 28 -10.94 -4.07 -6.87
C ASN A 28 -11.54 -5.46 -7.03
N PRO A 29 -12.87 -5.64 -6.89
CA PRO A 29 -13.52 -6.90 -7.16
C PRO A 29 -13.30 -7.38 -8.60
N SER A 30 -13.32 -8.70 -8.81
CA SER A 30 -13.18 -9.27 -10.15
C SER A 30 -14.24 -8.71 -11.11
N TYR A 31 -13.83 -8.45 -12.36
CA TYR A 31 -14.67 -7.89 -13.42
C TYR A 31 -15.21 -6.46 -13.17
N ASN A 32 -14.80 -5.79 -12.09
CA ASN A 32 -15.11 -4.39 -11.88
C ASN A 32 -14.11 -3.48 -12.62
N ILE A 33 -14.62 -2.42 -13.27
CA ILE A 33 -13.79 -1.32 -13.78
C ILE A 33 -13.67 -0.31 -12.63
N PRO A 34 -12.48 -0.13 -12.04
CA PRO A 34 -12.33 0.70 -10.85
C PRO A 34 -12.52 2.19 -11.18
N ALA A 35 -13.29 2.91 -10.38
CA ALA A 35 -13.40 4.36 -10.49
C ALA A 35 -12.21 5.02 -9.77
N LEU A 36 -11.14 5.31 -10.50
CA LEU A 36 -9.86 5.77 -9.94
C LEU A 36 -9.74 7.28 -9.70
N LYS A 37 -10.80 8.06 -9.98
CA LYS A 37 -10.81 9.53 -9.87
C LYS A 37 -10.41 10.05 -8.49
N LEU A 38 -10.78 9.34 -7.42
CA LEU A 38 -10.40 9.74 -6.05
C LEU A 38 -8.91 9.54 -5.79
N VAL A 39 -8.31 8.49 -6.34
CA VAL A 39 -6.86 8.26 -6.26
C VAL A 39 -6.15 9.35 -7.04
N GLU A 40 -6.55 9.57 -8.29
CA GLU A 40 -6.01 10.60 -9.20
C GLU A 40 -5.87 11.96 -8.53
N GLN A 41 -6.93 12.45 -7.87
CA GLN A 41 -6.95 13.75 -7.20
C GLN A 41 -5.94 13.90 -6.05
N GLN A 42 -5.39 12.79 -5.56
CA GLN A 42 -4.54 12.73 -4.38
C GLN A 42 -3.15 12.15 -4.67
N ILE A 43 -2.82 11.85 -5.93
CA ILE A 43 -1.49 11.39 -6.31
C ILE A 43 -0.47 12.49 -5.99
N GLN A 44 0.54 12.10 -5.23
CA GLN A 44 1.70 12.91 -4.88
C GLN A 44 3.00 12.18 -5.22
N GLN A 45 4.12 12.91 -5.20
CA GLN A 45 5.44 12.34 -5.51
C GLN A 45 5.88 11.22 -4.58
N SER A 46 5.31 11.13 -3.37
CA SER A 46 5.58 10.07 -2.38
C SER A 46 4.40 9.11 -2.21
N THR A 47 3.72 8.79 -3.31
CA THR A 47 2.57 7.87 -3.32
C THR A 47 2.99 6.43 -3.60
N ILE A 48 2.47 5.52 -2.78
CA ILE A 48 2.53 4.08 -2.99
C ILE A 48 1.08 3.57 -2.99
N ILE A 49 0.70 2.83 -4.02
CA ILE A 49 -0.61 2.20 -4.16
C ILE A 49 -0.39 0.69 -4.14
N ILE A 50 -1.03 -0.03 -3.22
CA ILE A 50 -0.88 -1.47 -3.06
C ILE A 50 -2.24 -2.13 -2.92
N GLY A 51 -2.34 -3.37 -3.39
CA GLY A 51 -3.51 -4.21 -3.13
C GLY A 51 -3.87 -5.10 -4.30
N ASP A 52 -5.07 -5.65 -4.26
CA ASP A 52 -5.61 -6.55 -5.29
C ASP A 52 -6.41 -5.74 -6.31
N PHE A 53 -5.90 -5.67 -7.54
CA PHE A 53 -6.49 -4.90 -8.63
C PHE A 53 -7.41 -5.74 -9.53
N ASN A 54 -7.34 -7.07 -9.47
CA ASN A 54 -8.07 -7.99 -10.36
C ASN A 54 -8.10 -7.53 -11.83
N SER A 55 -7.00 -6.96 -12.31
CA SER A 55 -6.88 -6.34 -13.62
C SER A 55 -5.83 -7.07 -14.45
N PRO A 56 -6.20 -8.03 -15.32
CA PRO A 56 -5.23 -8.71 -16.16
C PRO A 56 -4.63 -7.78 -17.24
N SER A 57 -3.31 -7.57 -17.21
CA SER A 57 -2.52 -6.90 -18.27
C SER A 57 -1.20 -7.64 -18.55
N THR A 58 -0.78 -7.61 -19.81
CA THR A 58 0.55 -8.07 -20.22
C THR A 58 1.67 -7.29 -19.55
N ARG A 59 1.44 -6.01 -19.18
CA ARG A 59 2.43 -5.13 -18.52
C ARG A 59 2.99 -5.74 -17.23
N TRP A 60 2.14 -6.42 -16.46
CA TRP A 60 2.57 -7.10 -15.24
C TRP A 60 2.54 -8.62 -15.37
N GLY A 61 2.45 -9.20 -16.58
CA GLY A 61 2.75 -10.62 -16.81
C GLY A 61 1.56 -11.56 -17.02
N TYR A 62 0.38 -11.03 -17.38
CA TYR A 62 -0.68 -11.87 -17.95
C TYR A 62 -0.42 -12.16 -19.44
N SER A 63 -1.05 -13.21 -19.98
CA SER A 63 -0.96 -13.54 -21.41
C SER A 63 -1.73 -12.60 -22.32
N ARG A 64 -2.68 -11.83 -21.76
CA ARG A 64 -3.48 -10.84 -22.49
C ARG A 64 -3.85 -9.66 -21.58
N THR A 65 -4.10 -8.53 -22.21
CA THR A 65 -4.68 -7.35 -21.54
C THR A 65 -6.19 -7.33 -21.72
N THR A 66 -6.91 -7.23 -20.61
CA THR A 66 -8.38 -7.10 -20.58
C THR A 66 -8.79 -5.63 -20.58
N ASN A 67 -10.08 -5.32 -20.76
CA ASN A 67 -10.57 -3.94 -20.68
C ASN A 67 -10.26 -3.28 -19.32
N VAL A 68 -10.38 -4.04 -18.22
CA VAL A 68 -10.02 -3.57 -16.87
C VAL A 68 -8.51 -3.34 -16.77
N GLY A 69 -7.70 -4.26 -17.31
CA GLY A 69 -6.24 -4.09 -17.38
C GLY A 69 -5.83 -2.86 -18.18
N LYS A 70 -6.45 -2.64 -19.35
CA LYS A 70 -6.20 -1.49 -20.21
C LYS A 70 -6.59 -0.18 -19.52
N HIS A 71 -7.72 -0.16 -18.83
CA HIS A 71 -8.13 0.99 -18.03
C HIS A 71 -7.10 1.34 -16.95
N LEU A 72 -6.56 0.33 -16.26
CA LEU A 72 -5.49 0.55 -15.29
C LEU A 72 -4.18 0.98 -15.96
N ASP A 73 -3.78 0.37 -17.09
CA ASP A 73 -2.59 0.78 -17.85
C ASP A 73 -2.66 2.26 -18.24
N ASP A 74 -3.79 2.70 -18.80
CA ASP A 74 -3.99 4.10 -19.21
C ASP A 74 -3.94 5.05 -17.99
N PHE A 75 -4.52 4.64 -16.86
CA PHE A 75 -4.41 5.39 -15.61
C PHE A 75 -2.95 5.53 -15.14
N LEU A 76 -2.18 4.44 -15.15
CA LEU A 76 -0.78 4.46 -14.74
C LEU A 76 0.06 5.37 -15.66
N ASP A 77 -0.15 5.29 -16.97
CA ASP A 77 0.59 6.09 -17.95
C ASP A 77 0.24 7.58 -17.85
N ASN A 78 -1.04 7.92 -17.68
CA ASN A 78 -1.48 9.32 -17.54
C ASN A 78 -0.97 10.00 -16.26
N HIS A 79 -0.65 9.23 -15.22
CA HIS A 79 -0.17 9.75 -13.94
C HIS A 79 1.30 9.44 -13.64
N TYR A 80 2.04 8.95 -14.64
CA TYR A 80 3.45 8.57 -14.52
C TYR A 80 3.69 7.65 -13.31
N LEU A 81 2.94 6.56 -13.21
CA LEU A 81 3.08 5.59 -12.12
C LEU A 81 3.72 4.29 -12.62
N ASP A 82 4.59 3.72 -11.80
CA ASP A 82 5.33 2.49 -12.12
C ASP A 82 4.83 1.31 -11.29
N VAL A 83 4.64 0.14 -11.92
CA VAL A 83 4.47 -1.14 -11.20
C VAL A 83 5.85 -1.63 -10.75
N VAL A 84 6.01 -1.98 -9.48
CA VAL A 84 7.30 -2.30 -8.85
C VAL A 84 7.45 -3.79 -8.56
N ASN A 85 6.37 -4.55 -8.43
CA ASN A 85 6.45 -5.99 -8.17
C ASN A 85 6.52 -6.82 -9.45
N THR A 86 7.37 -7.84 -9.44
CA THR A 86 7.64 -8.73 -10.58
C THR A 86 7.18 -10.19 -10.41
N PRO A 87 7.12 -10.81 -9.21
CA PRO A 87 6.74 -12.22 -9.11
C PRO A 87 5.21 -12.44 -9.09
N ASN A 88 4.78 -13.69 -9.34
CA ASN A 88 3.38 -14.09 -9.23
C ASN A 88 2.86 -13.91 -7.79
N THR A 89 1.65 -13.41 -7.59
CA THR A 89 1.09 -13.16 -6.26
C THR A 89 -0.10 -14.05 -5.94
N PHE A 90 -0.65 -14.75 -6.92
CA PHE A 90 -1.78 -15.65 -6.73
C PHE A 90 -1.52 -17.03 -7.35
N LEU A 91 -1.84 -18.08 -6.61
CA LEU A 91 -1.89 -19.47 -7.04
C LEU A 91 -3.34 -19.97 -6.93
N SER A 92 -3.97 -20.22 -8.08
CA SER A 92 -5.29 -20.82 -8.13
C SER A 92 -5.26 -22.31 -7.72
N LEU A 93 -6.40 -22.84 -7.28
CA LEU A 93 -6.58 -24.28 -7.03
C LEU A 93 -6.26 -25.17 -8.25
N ARG A 94 -6.32 -24.60 -9.46
CA ARG A 94 -6.01 -25.31 -10.71
C ARG A 94 -4.53 -25.22 -11.10
N GLY A 95 -3.68 -24.68 -10.23
CA GLY A 95 -2.24 -24.52 -10.47
C GLY A 95 -1.85 -23.31 -11.33
N SER A 96 -2.82 -22.54 -11.84
CA SER A 96 -2.53 -21.29 -12.56
C SER A 96 -1.95 -20.24 -11.60
N GLN A 97 -0.83 -19.63 -12.00
CA GLN A 97 -0.19 -18.55 -11.28
C GLN A 97 -0.45 -17.21 -11.98
N THR A 98 -0.90 -16.21 -11.23
CA THR A 98 -1.24 -14.88 -11.77
C THR A 98 -0.78 -13.76 -10.82
N ARG A 99 -1.03 -12.51 -11.21
CA ARG A 99 -0.56 -11.30 -10.52
C ARG A 99 -1.70 -10.29 -10.34
N PRO A 100 -2.75 -10.62 -9.58
CA PRO A 100 -3.82 -9.68 -9.28
C PRO A 100 -3.36 -8.61 -8.29
N ASP A 101 -2.39 -8.92 -7.43
CA ASP A 101 -1.85 -8.01 -6.44
C ASP A 101 -0.69 -7.19 -7.01
N LEU A 102 -0.80 -5.86 -6.95
CA LEU A 102 0.21 -4.94 -7.47
C LEU A 102 0.69 -3.99 -6.38
N ALA A 103 1.95 -3.58 -6.52
CA ALA A 103 2.54 -2.45 -5.84
C ALA A 103 2.96 -1.43 -6.89
N VAL A 104 2.38 -0.24 -6.81
CA VAL A 104 2.54 0.85 -7.77
C VAL A 104 3.11 2.06 -7.04
N THR A 105 4.06 2.76 -7.66
CA THR A 105 4.68 3.94 -7.05
C THR A 105 4.89 5.07 -8.02
N HIS A 106 4.99 6.28 -7.48
CA HIS A 106 5.48 7.42 -8.24
C HIS A 106 7.01 7.32 -8.48
N PRO A 107 7.53 7.67 -9.68
CA PRO A 107 8.94 7.57 -10.09
C PRO A 107 9.95 8.15 -9.09
N HIS A 108 9.56 9.23 -8.41
CA HIS A 108 10.37 9.87 -7.37
C HIS A 108 10.76 8.93 -6.21
N ILE A 109 9.97 7.89 -5.95
CA ILE A 109 10.22 6.89 -4.91
C ILE A 109 10.35 5.46 -5.45
N THR A 110 10.12 5.19 -6.75
CA THR A 110 10.29 3.87 -7.37
C THR A 110 11.67 3.26 -7.03
N GLY A 111 12.76 4.00 -7.26
CA GLY A 111 14.13 3.52 -6.95
C GLY A 111 14.45 3.37 -5.45
N LYS A 112 13.53 3.78 -4.56
CA LYS A 112 13.63 3.64 -3.10
C LYS A 112 12.70 2.55 -2.57
N THR A 113 11.85 1.98 -3.43
CA THR A 113 10.87 0.97 -3.08
C THR A 113 11.32 -0.39 -3.58
N SER A 114 11.25 -1.39 -2.72
CA SER A 114 11.49 -2.80 -3.06
C SER A 114 10.30 -3.64 -2.63
N VAL A 115 9.97 -4.65 -3.43
CA VAL A 115 8.86 -5.56 -3.15
C VAL A 115 9.37 -6.98 -3.10
N THR A 116 9.01 -7.69 -2.04
CA THR A 116 9.26 -9.13 -1.86
C THR A 116 7.93 -9.83 -1.71
N VAL A 117 7.73 -10.93 -2.43
CA VAL A 117 6.58 -11.81 -2.22
C VAL A 117 6.92 -12.76 -1.08
N LEU A 118 6.06 -12.83 -0.07
CA LEU A 118 6.19 -13.75 1.05
C LEU A 118 5.57 -15.10 0.67
N ASP A 119 6.26 -16.20 0.99
CA ASP A 119 5.83 -17.57 0.66
C ASP A 119 4.89 -18.19 1.71
N ASP A 120 4.17 -17.36 2.45
CA ASP A 120 3.24 -17.73 3.50
C ASP A 120 1.80 -17.89 3.00
N ALA A 121 1.62 -18.51 1.82
CA ALA A 121 0.30 -18.80 1.24
C ALA A 121 -0.46 -19.87 2.04
N VAL A 122 -0.91 -19.53 3.25
CA VAL A 122 -1.73 -20.41 4.07
C VAL A 122 -3.18 -20.28 3.61
N GLY A 123 -3.56 -21.10 2.62
CA GLY A 123 -4.96 -21.49 2.36
C GLY A 123 -5.80 -20.60 1.44
N CYS A 124 -5.42 -19.36 1.12
CA CYS A 124 -6.24 -18.46 0.28
C CYS A 124 -5.75 -18.29 -1.18
N GLY A 125 -4.61 -18.90 -1.54
CA GLY A 125 -4.00 -18.79 -2.86
C GLY A 125 -3.25 -17.48 -3.11
N HIS A 126 -3.55 -16.39 -2.41
CA HIS A 126 -2.77 -15.15 -2.46
C HIS A 126 -1.48 -15.27 -1.61
N ARG A 127 -0.43 -14.60 -2.08
CA ARG A 127 0.85 -14.40 -1.40
C ARG A 127 0.99 -12.95 -1.01
N ALA A 128 1.40 -12.69 0.23
CA ALA A 128 1.54 -11.33 0.72
C ALA A 128 2.69 -10.57 0.03
N LEU A 129 2.49 -9.28 -0.22
CA LEU A 129 3.52 -8.37 -0.70
C LEU A 129 4.15 -7.63 0.48
N LEU A 130 5.43 -7.87 0.74
CA LEU A 130 6.24 -7.02 1.61
C LEU A 130 6.79 -5.85 0.80
N VAL A 131 6.19 -4.67 0.97
CA VAL A 131 6.63 -3.43 0.31
C VAL A 131 7.47 -2.61 1.27
N THR A 132 8.72 -2.37 0.90
CA THR A 132 9.67 -1.57 1.69
C THR A 132 10.03 -0.30 0.94
N CYS A 133 9.79 0.88 1.54
CA CYS A 133 10.21 2.17 0.99
C CYS A 133 11.25 2.84 1.89
N LYS A 134 12.43 3.10 1.33
CA LYS A 134 13.54 3.77 2.03
C LYS A 134 13.36 5.28 2.01
N LEU A 135 13.02 5.85 3.15
CA LEU A 135 13.00 7.29 3.35
C LEU A 135 14.39 7.82 3.72
N ALA A 136 14.77 8.93 3.12
CA ALA A 136 16.05 9.58 3.40
C ALA A 136 16.19 9.88 4.90
N LYS A 137 17.39 9.68 5.44
CA LYS A 137 17.70 10.09 6.81
C LYS A 137 17.80 11.61 6.85
N ASP A 138 17.14 12.23 7.82
CA ASP A 138 17.41 13.63 8.13
C ASP A 138 18.81 13.74 8.71
N LYS A 139 19.75 14.34 7.95
CA LYS A 139 21.10 14.65 8.46
C LYS A 139 21.05 15.49 9.74
N LYS A 140 19.98 16.28 9.93
CA LYS A 140 19.75 17.10 11.14
C LYS A 140 19.30 16.29 12.36
N ALA A 141 18.63 15.15 12.18
CA ALA A 141 18.16 14.31 13.29
C ALA A 141 19.31 13.51 13.93
N GLN A 142 20.36 13.18 13.16
CA GLN A 142 21.55 12.49 13.68
C GLN A 142 22.33 13.34 14.70
N ASN A 143 22.25 14.68 14.62
CA ASN A 143 22.89 15.59 15.58
C ASN A 143 22.00 15.97 16.77
N ARG A 144 20.79 15.43 16.85
CA ARG A 144 19.87 15.62 17.98
C ARG A 144 19.37 14.27 18.45
N ALA A 145 20.27 13.44 18.96
CA ALA A 145 19.84 12.43 19.92
C ALA A 145 19.08 13.21 21.03
N PRO A 146 17.79 12.93 21.27
CA PRO A 146 17.15 13.49 22.44
C PRO A 146 17.94 12.92 23.62
N ARG A 147 18.65 13.78 24.35
CA ARG A 147 19.14 13.42 25.67
C ARG A 147 17.90 13.31 26.54
N GLY A 148 17.26 12.14 26.48
CA GLY A 148 16.16 11.79 27.36
C GLY A 148 16.64 12.04 28.77
N LYS A 149 16.06 13.04 29.44
CA LYS A 149 16.24 13.20 30.88
C LYS A 149 15.39 12.11 31.54
N PHE A 150 15.86 10.87 31.48
CA PHE A 150 15.21 9.70 32.12
C PHE A 150 14.97 9.91 33.62
N LYS A 151 15.64 10.90 34.24
CA LYS A 151 15.42 11.33 35.63
C LYS A 151 14.21 12.25 35.85
N LYS A 152 13.46 12.62 34.80
CA LYS A 152 12.29 13.52 34.89
C LYS A 152 10.96 12.89 34.44
N ALA A 153 10.98 11.63 34.00
CA ALA A 153 9.76 10.93 33.59
C ALA A 153 9.03 10.40 34.84
N ASP A 154 7.87 10.97 35.13
CA ASP A 154 6.97 10.47 36.17
C ASP A 154 6.07 9.38 35.57
N LEU A 155 6.60 8.15 35.56
CA LEU A 155 5.97 6.96 34.96
C LEU A 155 4.58 6.64 35.52
N LYS A 156 4.17 7.23 36.65
CA LYS A 156 2.82 7.09 37.20
C LYS A 156 1.78 7.87 36.40
N LYS A 157 2.10 9.12 36.01
CA LYS A 157 1.20 9.95 35.20
C LYS A 157 0.96 9.39 33.79
N ASP A 158 1.99 8.80 33.19
CA ASP A 158 1.85 8.20 31.85
C ASP A 158 0.88 7.00 31.85
N LYS A 159 0.86 6.20 32.93
CA LYS A 159 -0.05 5.06 33.07
C LYS A 159 -1.51 5.47 33.29
N GLU A 160 -1.77 6.55 34.01
CA GLU A 160 -3.12 7.09 34.20
C GLU A 160 -3.69 7.60 32.86
N CYS A 161 -2.89 8.34 32.09
CA CYS A 161 -3.31 8.89 30.80
C CYS A 161 -3.54 7.81 29.72
N THR A 162 -2.74 6.74 29.71
CA THR A 162 -2.96 5.62 28.78
C THR A 162 -4.19 4.78 29.12
N ASN A 163 -4.51 4.61 30.40
CA ASN A 163 -5.71 3.88 30.82
C ASN A 163 -7.00 4.67 30.53
N GLU A 164 -7.01 6.00 30.66
CA GLU A 164 -8.17 6.82 30.28
C GLU A 164 -8.49 6.72 28.78
N VAL A 165 -7.47 6.78 27.92
CA VAL A 165 -7.64 6.68 26.46
C VAL A 165 -8.10 5.28 26.03
N LEU A 166 -7.61 4.21 26.68
CA LEU A 166 -8.05 2.84 26.39
C LEU A 166 -9.49 2.57 26.84
N THR A 167 -9.93 3.19 27.94
CA THR A 167 -11.31 3.00 28.45
C THR A 167 -12.34 3.66 27.53
N GLN A 168 -12.00 4.80 26.89
CA GLN A 168 -12.87 5.47 25.92
C GLN A 168 -13.00 4.74 24.58
N LEU A 169 -12.02 3.90 24.21
CA LEU A 169 -12.05 3.12 22.96
C LEU A 169 -12.76 1.78 23.10
N THR A 170 -13.09 1.34 24.32
CA THR A 170 -13.77 0.06 24.57
C THR A 170 -15.28 0.22 24.83
N LEU A 171 -15.78 1.47 24.84
CA LEU A 171 -17.20 1.81 24.97
C LEU A 171 -17.65 2.67 23.79
N GLN A 172 -17.59 2.11 22.57
CA GLN A 172 -18.37 2.54 21.40
C GLN A 172 -18.79 1.33 20.58
#